data_AF-A0A523X7T9-F1
#
_entry.id   AF-A0A523X7T9-F1
#
_cell.length_a   1.000
_cell.length_b   1.000
_cell.length_c   1.000
_cell.angle_alpha   90.00
_cell.angle_beta   90.00
_cell.angle_gamma   90.00
#
_symmetry.space_group_name_H-M   'P 1'
#
loop_
_entity.id
_entity.type
_entity.pdbx_description
1 polymer ?
#
loop_
_entity_poly.entity_id
_entity_poly.type
_entity_poly.pdbx_seq_one_letter_code
_entity_poly.pdbx_strand_id
1 'polypeptide(L)' 'KRIVLPVRKSPCGNGTATFDHLEMKLHKRIIDMDAEEKSMRLLMRIHVPEDVHIEIAIERK' A
#
# COMPACT_ATOMS: atom_id res chain seq x y z
N LYS A 1 6.10 5.57 -0.47
CA LYS A 1 5.69 6.51 -1.53
C LYS A 1 4.51 7.36 -1.03
N ARG A 2 4.47 8.66 -1.35
CA ARG A 2 3.40 9.58 -0.90
C ARG A 2 2.60 10.00 -2.13
N ILE A 3 1.29 9.76 -2.10
CA ILE A 3 0.34 10.24 -3.11
C ILE A 3 -0.36 11.44 -2.49
N VAL A 4 -0.40 12.56 -3.23
CA VAL A 4 -1.10 13.77 -2.81
C VAL A 4 -2.18 14.07 -3.84
N LEU A 5 -3.42 14.22 -3.37
CA LEU A 5 -4.57 14.61 -4.18
C LEU A 5 -5.00 16.02 -3.76
N PRO A 6 -4.69 17.06 -4.55
CA PRO A 6 -5.20 18.40 -4.31
C PRO A 6 -6.66 18.48 -4.79
N VAL A 7 -7.58 18.76 -3.87
CA VAL A 7 -9.01 18.96 -4.18
C VAL A 7 -9.46 20.33 -3.72
N ARG A 8 -10.41 20.93 -4.45
CA ARG A 8 -11.06 22.15 -3.99
C ARG A 8 -11.99 21.81 -2.83
N LYS A 9 -11.97 22.59 -1.75
CA LYS A 9 -12.86 22.37 -0.59
C LYS A 9 -14.33 22.56 -0.94
N SER A 10 -14.63 23.59 -1.73
CA SER A 10 -15.99 23.92 -2.13
C SER A 10 -16.40 23.13 -3.37
N PRO A 11 -17.59 22.51 -3.38
CA PRO A 11 -18.16 21.90 -4.58
C PRO A 11 -18.63 22.95 -5.60
N CYS A 12 -18.96 24.16 -5.13
CA CYS A 12 -19.46 25.26 -5.95
C CYS A 12 -18.36 26.30 -6.22
N GLY A 13 -18.43 26.96 -7.38
CA GLY A 13 -17.45 27.95 -7.83
C GLY A 13 -17.38 29.25 -7.02
N ASN A 14 -18.35 29.49 -6.13
CA ASN A 14 -18.47 30.71 -5.35
C ASN A 14 -17.57 30.70 -4.09
N GLY A 15 -17.10 31.88 -3.69
CA GLY A 15 -16.21 32.09 -2.55
C GLY A 15 -14.71 32.01 -2.88
N THR A 16 -13.87 32.12 -1.86
CA THR A 16 -12.40 32.08 -2.00
C THR A 16 -11.93 30.69 -2.44
N ALA A 17 -10.99 30.64 -3.38
CA ALA A 17 -10.44 29.39 -3.87
C ALA A 17 -9.53 28.73 -2.81
N THR A 18 -10.12 27.90 -1.94
CA THR A 18 -9.41 27.10 -0.94
C THR A 18 -9.26 25.66 -1.39
N PHE A 19 -8.06 25.11 -1.24
CA PHE A 19 -7.70 23.74 -1.63
C PHE A 19 -7.25 22.93 -0.42
N ASP A 20 -7.65 21.65 -0.40
CA ASP A 20 -7.12 20.64 0.52
C ASP A 20 -6.12 19.76 -0.19
N HIS A 21 -5.08 19.36 0.54
CA HIS A 21 -4.07 18.42 0.09
C HIS A 21 -4.26 17.12 0.87
N LEU A 22 -5.04 16.20 0.30
CA LEU A 22 -5.25 14.90 0.90
C LEU A 22 -4.05 14.01 0.59
N GLU A 23 -3.55 13.30 1.60
CA GLU A 23 -2.34 12.51 1.48
C GLU A 23 -2.58 11.05 1.82
N MET A 24 -2.07 10.18 0.95
CA MET A 24 -1.98 8.74 1.18
C MET A 24 -0.51 8.33 1.24
N LYS A 25 -0.11 7.74 2.37
CA LYS A 25 1.26 7.25 2.58
C LYS A 25 1.29 5.74 2.39
N LEU A 26 1.91 5.30 1.29
CA LEU A 26 2.11 3.89 0.98
C LEU A 26 3.47 3.43 1.51
N HIS A 27 3.47 2.45 2.41
CA HIS A 27 4.67 1.80 2.93
C HIS A 27 4.84 0.43 2.27
N LYS A 28 5.75 0.35 1.28
CA LYS A 28 6.08 -0.93 0.60
C LYS A 28 7.35 -1.51 1.21
N ARG A 29 7.31 -2.81 1.54
CA ARG A 29 8.47 -3.61 1.93
C ARG A 29 8.65 -4.73 0.91
N ILE A 30 9.89 -5.06 0.58
CA ILE A 30 10.25 -6.19 -0.29
C ILE A 30 11.12 -7.12 0.55
N ILE A 31 10.79 -8.40 0.53
CA ILE A 31 11.51 -9.44 1.25
C ILE A 31 11.87 -10.49 0.21
N ASP A 32 13.17 -10.63 -0.06
CA ASP A 32 13.69 -11.67 -0.94
C ASP A 32 14.17 -12.83 -0.07
N MET A 33 13.67 -14.04 -0.34
CA MET A 33 14.01 -15.25 0.39
C MET A 33 14.27 -16.38 -0.60
N ASP A 34 15.42 -17.04 -0.47
CA ASP A 34 15.72 -18.28 -1.18
C ASP A 34 15.18 -19.45 -0.35
N ALA A 35 13.93 -19.83 -0.61
CA ALA A 35 13.19 -20.76 0.24
C ALA A 35 12.67 -21.99 -0.50
N GLU A 36 12.89 -23.15 0.13
CA GLU A 36 12.23 -24.41 -0.18
C GLU A 36 10.71 -24.32 0.10
N GLU A 37 9.89 -25.11 -0.59
CA GLU A 37 8.42 -25.03 -0.56
C GLU A 37 7.81 -25.15 0.86
N LYS A 38 8.51 -25.81 1.79
CA LYS A 38 8.09 -25.97 3.20
C LYS A 38 8.16 -24.65 3.98
N SER A 39 9.21 -23.86 3.77
CA SER A 39 9.42 -22.58 4.44
C SER A 39 8.38 -21.54 4.02
N MET A 40 7.96 -21.58 2.75
CA MET A 40 6.89 -20.71 2.24
C MET A 40 5.54 -20.97 2.91
N ARG A 41 5.19 -22.25 3.16
CA ARG A 41 3.94 -22.60 3.87
C ARG A 41 3.91 -22.14 5.32
N LEU A 42 5.07 -22.13 5.99
CA LEU A 42 5.21 -21.58 7.34
C LEU A 42 5.02 -20.06 7.33
N LEU A 43 5.54 -19.40 6.30
CA LEU A 43 5.44 -17.94 6.15
C LEU A 43 4.00 -17.49 5.86
N MET A 44 3.22 -18.26 5.11
CA MET A 44 1.79 -17.97 4.90
C MET A 44 0.93 -18.13 6.17
N ARG A 45 1.43 -18.84 7.19
CA ARG A 45 0.70 -19.05 8.46
C ARG A 45 0.87 -17.92 9.46
N ILE A 46 1.79 -16.99 9.20
CA ILE A 46 1.97 -15.85 10.11
C ILE A 46 0.69 -15.02 10.16
N HIS A 47 0.33 -14.55 11.34
CA HIS A 47 -0.82 -13.68 11.50
C HIS A 47 -0.48 -12.30 10.93
N VAL A 48 -0.99 -12.03 9.74
CA VAL A 48 -0.82 -10.73 9.07
C VAL A 48 -2.04 -9.88 9.41
N PRO A 49 -1.84 -8.62 9.84
CA PRO A 49 -2.93 -7.66 10.00
C PRO A 49 -3.73 -7.47 8.70
N GLU A 50 -5.06 -7.35 8.80
CA GLU A 50 -5.96 -7.23 7.63
C GLU A 50 -5.73 -5.95 6.80
N ASP A 51 -5.07 -4.94 7.37
CA ASP A 51 -4.72 -3.68 6.71
C ASP A 51 -3.50 -3.78 5.79
N VAL A 52 -2.79 -4.92 5.77
CA VAL A 52 -1.57 -5.11 4.99
C VAL A 52 -1.83 -6.02 3.80
N HIS A 53 -1.73 -5.48 2.60
CA HIS A 53 -1.77 -6.26 1.36
C HIS A 53 -0.40 -6.89 1.07
N ILE A 54 -0.36 -8.22 0.92
CA ILE A 54 0.85 -8.99 0.60
C ILE A 54 0.63 -9.73 -0.71
N GLU A 55 1.59 -9.61 -1.62
CA GLU A 55 1.66 -10.40 -2.85
C GLU A 55 2.93 -11.24 -2.81
N ILE A 56 2.80 -12.54 -3.08
CA ILE A 56 3.92 -13.48 -3.13
C ILE A 56 4.05 -13.96 -4.58
N ALA A 57 5.20 -13.71 -5.19
CA ALA A 57 5.55 -14.24 -6.51
C ALA A 57 6.58 -15.37 -6.34
N ILE A 58 6.35 -16.50 -7.00
CA ILE A 58 7.29 -17.62 -7.03
C ILE A 58 7.92 -17.63 -8.42
N GLU A 59 9.20 -17.27 -8.52
CA GLU A 59 9.97 -17.49 -9.74
C GLU A 59 10.60 -18.88 -9.68
N ARG A 60 10.11 -19.81 -10.50
CA ARG A 60 10.80 -21.09 -10.74
C ARG A 60 11.99 -20.82 -11.66
N LYS A 61 13.20 -21.10 -11.17
CA LYS A 61 14.34 -21.39 -12.06
C LYS A 61 14.20 -22.80 -12.63
#